data_AF-A0A2E8KAF9-F1
#
_entry.id   AF-A0A2E8KAF9-F1
#
_cell.length_a   1.000
_cell.length_b   1.000
_cell.length_c   1.000
_cell.angle_alpha   90.00
_cell.angle_beta   90.00
_cell.angle_gamma   90.00
#
_symmetry.space_group_name_H-M   'P 1'
#
loop_
_entity.id
_entity.type
_entity.pdbx_description
1 polymer ?
#
loop_
_entity_poly.entity_id
_entity_poly.type
_entity_poly.pdbx_seq_one_letter_code
_entity_poly.pdbx_strand_id
1 'polypeptide(L)'
;MPILEAAVLKENEVTQIIYRQMARNASTQLTFKWLKSDADTIMGLIPEIFRSAIVPDFGSFFCSDQQAAEWQEFLEEHKGMLPGCERSLTQGVETNTLCAAMRQQTAKGLLESFALAEC
;
A
#
# COMPACT_ATOMS: atom_id res chain seq x y z
N MET A 1 -13.47 -11.03 6.63
CA MET A 1 -14.24 -10.06 5.81
C MET A 1 -13.92 -10.36 4.36
N PRO A 2 -14.91 -10.71 3.51
CA PRO A 2 -14.62 -11.06 2.12
C PRO A 2 -14.16 -9.81 1.37
N ILE A 3 -13.12 -9.97 0.55
CA ILE A 3 -12.61 -8.91 -0.34
C ILE A 3 -13.69 -8.68 -1.40
N LEU A 4 -14.11 -7.42 -1.56
CA LEU A 4 -15.19 -7.02 -2.46
C LEU A 4 -14.83 -7.39 -3.91
N GLU A 5 -15.77 -8.00 -4.63
CA GLU A 5 -15.65 -8.20 -6.08
C GLU A 5 -15.59 -6.84 -6.78
N ALA A 6 -14.68 -6.68 -7.75
CA ALA A 6 -14.47 -5.42 -8.46
C ALA A 6 -15.77 -4.88 -9.11
N ALA A 7 -16.70 -5.77 -9.46
CA ALA A 7 -18.00 -5.47 -10.06
C ALA A 7 -18.97 -4.65 -9.17
N VAL A 8 -18.69 -4.51 -7.87
CA VAL A 8 -19.59 -3.82 -6.91
C VAL A 8 -19.10 -2.40 -6.59
N LEU A 9 -17.88 -2.03 -7.01
CA LEU A 9 -17.28 -0.75 -6.64
C LEU A 9 -17.65 0.35 -7.63
N LYS A 10 -18.23 1.44 -7.12
CA LYS A 10 -18.33 2.67 -7.90
C LYS A 10 -16.95 3.30 -8.05
N GLU A 11 -16.67 3.87 -9.23
CA GLU A 11 -15.40 4.53 -9.56
C GLU A 11 -14.96 5.57 -8.51
N ASN A 12 -15.91 6.25 -7.87
CA ASN A 12 -15.63 7.26 -6.85
C ASN A 12 -15.31 6.71 -5.45
N GLU A 13 -15.49 5.42 -5.20
CA GLU A 13 -15.28 4.79 -3.88
C GLU A 13 -14.06 3.86 -3.83
N VAL A 14 -13.60 3.38 -4.98
CA VAL A 14 -12.52 2.37 -5.09
C VAL A 14 -11.26 2.81 -4.34
N THR A 15 -10.81 4.06 -4.52
CA THR A 15 -9.62 4.59 -3.86
C THR A 15 -9.75 4.57 -2.35
N GLN A 16 -10.89 5.02 -1.81
CA GLN A 16 -11.12 5.10 -0.37
C GLN A 16 -11.18 3.71 0.27
N ILE A 17 -11.73 2.74 -0.45
CA ILE A 17 -11.79 1.35 -0.01
C ILE A 17 -10.39 0.75 0.02
N ILE A 18 -9.61 0.88 -1.07
CA ILE A 18 -8.23 0.40 -1.14
C ILE A 18 -7.42 1.00 0.01
N TYR A 19 -7.47 2.32 0.18
CA TYR A 19 -6.74 3.03 1.24
C TYR A 19 -7.05 2.47 2.62
N ARG A 20 -8.34 2.32 2.96
CA ARG A 20 -8.77 1.81 4.27
C ARG A 20 -8.39 0.35 4.49
N GLN A 21 -8.38 -0.48 3.45
CA GLN A 21 -7.98 -1.87 3.59
C GLN A 21 -6.46 -2.02 3.66
N MET A 22 -5.71 -1.22 2.91
CA MET A 22 -4.25 -1.18 2.96
C MET A 22 -3.73 -0.69 4.31
N ALA A 23 -4.39 0.29 4.92
CA ALA A 23 -4.01 0.83 6.23
C ALA A 23 -4.21 -0.13 7.43
N ARG A 24 -4.81 -1.31 7.22
CA ARG A 24 -5.11 -2.27 8.29
C ARG A 24 -4.25 -3.51 8.14
N ASN A 25 -3.43 -3.82 9.15
CA ASN A 25 -2.60 -5.03 9.19
C ASN A 25 -3.35 -6.32 8.80
N ALA A 26 -4.63 -6.44 9.17
CA ALA A 26 -5.46 -7.61 8.88
C ALA A 26 -5.85 -7.78 7.40
N SER A 27 -5.77 -6.72 6.58
CA SER A 27 -6.23 -6.72 5.18
C SER A 27 -5.18 -6.25 4.19
N THR A 28 -4.09 -5.59 4.59
CA THR A 28 -3.08 -5.04 3.66
C THR A 28 -2.63 -6.04 2.60
N GLN A 29 -2.20 -7.24 3.02
CA GLN A 29 -1.70 -8.27 2.08
C GLN A 29 -2.81 -8.82 1.18
N LEU A 30 -4.02 -8.99 1.72
CA LEU A 30 -5.17 -9.47 0.98
C LEU A 30 -5.60 -8.47 -0.10
N THR A 31 -5.61 -7.18 0.24
CA THR A 31 -5.91 -6.09 -0.68
C THR A 31 -4.86 -5.96 -1.76
N PHE A 32 -3.57 -6.08 -1.41
CA PHE A 32 -2.52 -6.08 -2.42
C PHE A 32 -2.63 -7.27 -3.38
N LYS A 33 -2.91 -8.47 -2.85
CA LYS A 33 -3.14 -9.67 -3.68
C LYS A 33 -4.33 -9.49 -4.63
N TRP A 34 -5.41 -8.87 -4.16
CA TRP A 34 -6.57 -8.55 -4.99
C TRP A 34 -6.22 -7.52 -6.07
N LEU A 35 -5.49 -6.46 -5.73
CA LEU A 35 -5.01 -5.48 -6.69
C LEU A 35 -4.13 -6.13 -7.78
N LYS A 36 -3.24 -7.05 -7.42
CA LYS A 36 -2.41 -7.80 -8.38
C LYS A 36 -3.21 -8.76 -9.27
N SER A 37 -4.39 -9.20 -8.84
CA SER A 37 -5.16 -10.20 -9.59
C SER A 37 -5.82 -9.64 -10.86
N ASP A 38 -6.09 -8.34 -10.88
CA ASP A 38 -6.72 -7.64 -12.00
C ASP A 38 -6.36 -6.14 -11.98
N ALA A 39 -5.06 -5.87 -12.08
CA ALA A 39 -4.48 -4.57 -11.85
C ALA A 39 -5.02 -3.50 -12.81
N ASP A 40 -5.08 -3.81 -14.11
CA ASP A 40 -5.54 -2.89 -15.15
C ASP A 40 -6.99 -2.47 -14.93
N THR A 41 -7.88 -3.42 -14.61
CA THR A 41 -9.29 -3.12 -14.35
C THR A 41 -9.43 -2.26 -13.11
N ILE A 42 -8.78 -2.64 -12.00
CA ILE A 42 -8.90 -1.95 -10.72
C ILE A 42 -8.31 -0.53 -10.80
N MET A 43 -7.14 -0.37 -11.44
CA MET A 43 -6.54 0.94 -11.68
C MET A 43 -7.32 1.76 -12.71
N GLY A 44 -8.00 1.10 -13.66
CA GLY A 44 -8.90 1.73 -14.61
C GLY A 44 -10.09 2.43 -13.95
N LEU A 45 -10.55 1.93 -12.80
CA LEU A 45 -11.59 2.59 -11.98
C LEU A 45 -11.11 3.90 -11.35
N ILE A 46 -9.80 4.14 -11.27
CA ILE A 46 -9.22 5.37 -10.75
C ILE A 46 -9.06 6.35 -11.91
N PRO A 47 -9.60 7.59 -11.80
CA PRO A 47 -9.47 8.60 -12.85
C PRO A 47 -8.00 8.85 -13.20
N GLU A 48 -7.71 8.93 -14.51
CA GLU A 48 -6.35 9.05 -15.04
C GLU A 48 -5.57 10.21 -14.42
N ILE A 49 -6.22 11.37 -14.24
CA ILE A 49 -5.64 12.58 -13.66
C ILE A 49 -5.11 12.40 -12.22
N PHE A 50 -5.61 11.40 -11.49
CA PHE A 50 -5.21 11.12 -10.11
C PHE A 50 -4.40 9.84 -9.97
N ARG A 51 -4.41 8.96 -10.98
CA ARG A 51 -3.88 7.60 -10.87
C ARG A 51 -2.40 7.57 -10.52
N SER A 52 -1.57 8.37 -11.20
CA SER A 52 -0.13 8.46 -10.94
C SER A 52 0.22 9.04 -9.56
N ALA A 53 -0.68 9.81 -8.95
CA ALA A 53 -0.48 10.35 -7.61
C ALA A 53 -0.96 9.37 -6.53
N ILE A 54 -2.09 8.71 -6.77
CA ILE A 54 -2.78 7.89 -5.78
C ILE A 54 -2.25 6.46 -5.72
N VAL A 55 -2.08 5.82 -6.88
CA VAL A 55 -1.72 4.40 -6.92
C VAL A 55 -0.40 4.17 -6.19
N PRO A 56 0.71 4.88 -6.51
CA PRO A 56 1.98 4.67 -5.80
C PRO A 56 1.90 4.83 -4.28
N ASP A 57 1.03 5.73 -3.80
CA ASP A 57 0.85 6.02 -2.38
C ASP A 57 0.30 4.84 -1.59
N PHE A 58 -0.42 3.90 -2.21
CA PHE A 58 -0.87 2.67 -1.55
C PHE A 58 0.30 1.83 -1.00
N GLY A 59 1.48 1.96 -1.58
CA GLY A 59 2.69 1.29 -1.11
C GLY A 59 3.17 1.75 0.26
N SER A 60 2.81 2.96 0.69
CA SER A 60 3.25 3.55 1.96
C SER A 60 2.75 2.80 3.20
N PHE A 61 1.76 1.91 3.03
CA PHE A 61 1.22 1.07 4.11
C PHE A 61 2.03 -0.18 4.40
N PHE A 62 3.03 -0.49 3.57
CA PHE A 62 3.96 -1.56 3.88
C PHE A 62 5.00 -1.11 4.91
N CYS A 63 5.53 -2.07 5.65
CA CYS A 63 6.57 -1.82 6.66
C CYS A 63 7.58 -2.97 6.69
N SER A 64 7.85 -3.55 5.51
CA SER A 64 8.85 -4.60 5.31
C SER A 64 9.53 -4.41 3.96
N ASP A 65 10.82 -4.75 3.90
CA ASP A 65 11.63 -4.59 2.68
C ASP A 65 11.10 -5.45 1.53
N GLN A 66 10.65 -6.68 1.83
CA GLN A 66 10.09 -7.58 0.83
C GLN A 66 8.85 -6.99 0.15
N GLN A 67 7.88 -6.50 0.94
CA GLN A 67 6.65 -5.94 0.38
C GLN A 67 6.91 -4.64 -0.38
N ALA A 68 7.89 -3.85 0.06
CA ALA A 68 8.32 -2.65 -0.66
C ALA A 68 8.87 -2.97 -2.04
N ALA A 69 9.72 -4.01 -2.15
CA ALA A 69 10.25 -4.48 -3.42
C ALA A 69 9.16 -5.03 -4.33
N GLU A 70 8.26 -5.88 -3.80
CA GLU A 70 7.13 -6.41 -4.57
C GLU A 70 6.19 -5.31 -5.08
N TRP A 71 6.00 -4.25 -4.29
CA TRP A 71 5.22 -3.08 -4.68
C TRP A 71 5.91 -2.27 -5.79
N GLN A 72 7.21 -2.08 -5.69
CA GLN A 72 7.99 -1.38 -6.70
C GLN A 72 7.96 -2.12 -8.04
N GLU A 73 8.17 -3.43 -8.03
CA GLU A 73 8.07 -4.28 -9.22
C GLU A 73 6.68 -4.19 -9.86
N PHE A 74 5.62 -4.25 -9.05
CA PHE A 74 4.24 -4.12 -9.51
C PHE A 74 4.00 -2.81 -10.26
N LEU A 75 4.52 -1.69 -9.77
CA LEU A 75 4.30 -0.40 -10.43
C LEU A 75 5.18 -0.21 -11.67
N GLU A 76 6.39 -0.78 -11.69
CA GLU A 76 7.24 -0.74 -12.87
C GLU A 76 6.62 -1.54 -14.04
N GLU A 77 5.96 -2.67 -13.74
CA GLU A 77 5.19 -3.46 -14.71
C GLU A 77 4.03 -2.64 -15.32
N HIS A 78 3.41 -1.76 -14.53
CA HIS A 78 2.23 -0.99 -14.93
C HIS A 78 2.51 0.49 -15.21
N LYS A 79 3.78 0.89 -15.38
CA LYS A 79 4.18 2.30 -15.56
C LYS A 79 3.49 3.01 -16.73
N GLY A 80 3.05 2.25 -17.74
CA GLY A 80 2.28 2.79 -18.87
C GLY A 80 0.94 3.42 -18.46
N MET A 81 0.35 2.98 -17.34
CA MET A 81 -0.86 3.57 -16.78
C MET A 81 -0.58 4.70 -15.77
N LEU A 82 0.69 4.88 -15.39
CA LEU A 82 1.14 5.75 -14.30
C LEU A 82 2.20 6.76 -14.79
N PRO A 83 1.91 7.61 -15.79
CA PRO A 83 2.88 8.57 -16.28
C PRO A 83 3.32 9.52 -15.15
N GLY A 84 4.63 9.74 -15.00
CA GLY A 84 5.19 10.67 -14.01
C GLY A 84 5.25 10.13 -12.57
N CYS A 85 5.05 8.83 -12.36
CA CYS A 85 5.06 8.24 -11.01
C CYS A 85 6.45 7.99 -10.42
N GLU A 86 7.54 8.24 -11.17
CA GLU A 86 8.91 7.86 -10.79
C GLU A 86 9.31 8.44 -9.43
N ARG A 87 8.94 9.69 -9.17
CA ARG A 87 9.19 10.32 -7.87
C ARG A 87 8.44 9.62 -6.75
N SER A 88 7.14 9.39 -6.93
CA SER A 88 6.29 8.76 -5.92
C SER A 88 6.72 7.32 -5.65
N LEU A 89 7.23 6.61 -6.66
CA LEU A 89 7.85 5.30 -6.52
C LEU A 89 9.05 5.33 -5.57
N THR A 90 10.02 6.21 -5.84
CA THR A 90 11.20 6.34 -4.98
C THR A 90 10.82 6.71 -3.56
N GLN A 91 9.90 7.66 -3.38
CA GLN A 91 9.43 8.07 -2.05
C GLN A 91 8.72 6.94 -1.29
N GLY A 92 7.94 6.10 -1.97
CA GLY A 92 7.29 4.95 -1.37
C GLY A 92 8.30 3.91 -0.87
N VAL A 93 9.33 3.62 -1.67
CA VAL A 93 10.42 2.71 -1.26
C VAL A 93 11.15 3.25 -0.04
N GLU A 94 11.55 4.53 -0.07
CA GLU A 94 12.22 5.18 1.07
C GLU A 94 11.36 5.13 2.34
N THR A 95 10.05 5.39 2.23
CA THR A 95 9.10 5.33 3.34
C THR A 95 9.03 3.93 3.96
N ASN A 96 8.97 2.90 3.12
CA ASN A 96 8.85 1.53 3.57
C ASN A 96 10.13 1.02 4.24
N THR A 97 11.30 1.33 3.66
CA THR A 97 12.60 1.03 4.26
C THR A 97 12.76 1.74 5.60
N LEU A 98 12.36 3.01 5.70
CA LEU A 98 12.37 3.75 6.96
C LEU A 98 11.46 3.10 8.00
N CYS A 99 10.24 2.70 7.61
CA CYS A 99 9.31 2.01 8.51
C CYS A 99 9.90 0.69 9.05
N ALA A 100 10.48 -0.12 8.17
CA ALA A 100 11.12 -1.38 8.54
C ALA A 100 12.27 -1.16 9.54
N ALA A 101 13.14 -0.17 9.28
CA ALA A 101 14.24 0.19 10.15
C ALA A 101 13.77 0.71 11.53
N MET A 102 12.78 1.60 11.55
CA MET A 102 12.19 2.12 12.79
C MET A 102 11.58 1.00 13.62
N ARG A 103 10.85 0.07 12.99
CA ARG A 103 10.29 -1.09 13.67
C ARG A 103 11.37 -1.94 14.33
N GLN A 104 12.47 -2.21 13.64
CA GLN A 104 13.58 -3.00 14.19
C GLN A 104 14.25 -2.30 15.38
N GLN A 105 14.47 -0.98 15.31
CA GLN A 105 15.16 -0.23 16.37
C GLN A 105 14.28 0.01 17.60
N THR A 106 12.99 0.29 17.41
CA THR A 106 12.13 0.81 18.48
C THR A 106 11.19 -0.24 19.07
N ALA A 107 10.90 -1.34 18.36
CA ALA A 107 9.89 -2.32 18.82
C ALA A 107 10.18 -2.87 20.22
N LYS A 108 11.44 -3.25 20.50
CA LYS A 108 11.82 -3.79 21.81
C LYS A 108 11.60 -2.78 22.94
N GLY A 109 12.09 -1.54 22.78
CA GLY A 109 11.95 -0.50 23.80
C GLY A 109 10.50 -0.08 24.04
N LEU A 110 9.66 -0.10 22.99
CA LEU A 110 8.22 0.14 23.13
C LEU A 110 7.53 -0.97 23.92
N LEU A 111 7.81 -2.23 23.60
CA LEU A 111 7.25 -3.37 24.34
C LEU A 111 7.65 -3.33 25.82
N GLU A 112 8.92 -3.03 26.11
CA GLU A 112 9.41 -2.86 27.48
C GLU A 112 8.69 -1.71 28.20
N SER A 113 8.49 -0.57 27.53
CA SER A 113 7.79 0.59 28.11
C SER A 113 6.32 0.30 28.43
N PHE A 114 5.60 -0.39 27.54
CA PHE A 114 4.21 -0.78 27.78
C PHE A 114 4.09 -1.84 28.88
N ALA A 115 5.02 -2.79 28.94
CA ALA A 115 5.06 -3.79 30.02
C ALA A 115 5.31 -3.17 31.40
N LEU A 116 6.03 -2.05 31.47
CA LEU A 116 6.27 -1.30 32.72
C LEU A 116 5.12 -0.35 33.09
N ALA A 117 4.24 -0.02 32.14
CA ALA A 117 3.09 0.88 32.35
C ALA A 117 1.83 0.15 32.85
N GLU A 118 1.82 -1.18 32.86
CA GLU A 118 0.73 -2.03 33.39
C GLU A 118 0.87 -2.35 34.90
N CYS A 119 1.73 -1.61 35.63
CA CYS A 119 1.88 -1.69 37.09
C CYS A 119 1.15 -0.56 37.82
#